data_AF-A0A7J8UYJ9-F1
#
_entry.id   AF-A0A7J8UYJ9-F1
#
_cell.length_a   1.000
_cell.length_b   1.000
_cell.length_c   1.000
_cell.angle_alpha   90.00
_cell.angle_beta   90.00
_cell.angle_gamma   90.00
#
_symmetry.space_group_name_H-M   'P 1'
#
loop_
_entity.id
_entity.type
_entity.pdbx_description
1 polymer ?
#
loop_
_entity_poly.entity_id
_entity_poly.type
_entity_poly.pdbx_seq_one_letter_code
_entity_poly.pdbx_strand_id
1 'polypeptide(L)'
;MSSKWQHPDRRSVKVNFDAAFRQHLKQSSSGVVIRNNMGLVMGSGVVFHRHVADAFAAEALACLNGIHESGSGRGFQNDNRKGADSSSFQHADRGFNLVAHTTASMGFKLGNSQFWVEEVPSDAIA
;
A
#
# COMPACT_ATOMS: atom_id res chain seq x y z
N MET A 1 3.42 -22.76 -10.65
CA MET A 1 4.33 -22.20 -9.63
C MET A 1 3.48 -21.84 -8.42
N SER A 2 3.87 -22.25 -7.21
CA SER A 2 3.06 -22.02 -6.00
C SER A 2 3.14 -20.54 -5.62
N SER A 3 2.03 -19.79 -5.75
CA SER A 3 1.94 -18.36 -5.43
C SER A 3 1.87 -18.09 -3.93
N LYS A 4 2.65 -18.80 -3.10
CA LYS A 4 2.68 -18.51 -1.66
C LYS A 4 3.40 -17.19 -1.43
N TRP A 5 2.81 -16.31 -0.64
CA TRP A 5 3.44 -15.07 -0.19
C TRP A 5 4.81 -15.39 0.44
N GLN A 6 5.86 -14.73 -0.06
CA GLN A 6 7.22 -14.86 0.47
C GLN A 6 7.59 -13.63 1.29
N HIS A 7 8.26 -13.88 2.42
CA HIS A 7 8.85 -12.84 3.25
C HIS A 7 10.01 -12.19 2.49
N PRO A 8 10.16 -10.85 2.56
CA PRO A 8 11.35 -10.16 2.06
C PRO A 8 12.59 -10.50 2.92
N ASP A 9 13.78 -10.20 2.42
CA ASP A 9 15.02 -10.28 3.20
C ASP A 9 14.98 -9.35 4.42
N ARG A 10 15.81 -9.62 5.44
CA ARG A 10 15.85 -8.83 6.70
C ARG A 10 16.11 -7.33 6.52
N ARG A 11 16.68 -6.92 5.38
CA ARG A 11 17.00 -5.51 5.07
C ARG A 11 15.99 -4.85 4.14
N SER A 12 14.98 -5.58 3.69
CA SER A 12 13.94 -5.07 2.80
C SER A 12 12.57 -5.15 3.46
N VAL A 13 11.67 -4.32 2.94
CA VAL A 13 10.26 -4.35 3.27
C VAL A 13 9.48 -4.82 2.06
N LYS A 14 8.30 -5.39 2.30
CA LYS A 14 7.36 -5.70 1.25
C LYS A 14 6.24 -4.68 1.27
N VAL A 15 6.04 -4.02 0.13
CA VAL A 15 4.99 -3.02 -0.06
C VAL A 15 3.93 -3.63 -0.95
N ASN A 16 2.76 -3.89 -0.37
CA ASN A 16 1.56 -4.25 -1.09
C ASN A 16 0.76 -2.97 -1.35
N PHE A 17 0.35 -2.72 -2.60
CA PHE A 17 -0.49 -1.59 -2.95
C PHE A 17 -1.62 -2.02 -3.88
N ASP A 18 -2.73 -1.29 -3.85
CA ASP A 18 -3.86 -1.47 -4.77
C ASP A 18 -4.60 -0.13 -4.92
N ALA A 19 -5.37 0.00 -6.00
CA ALA A 19 -6.21 1.18 -6.20
C ALA A 19 -7.70 0.83 -6.30
N ALA A 20 -8.52 1.68 -5.69
CA ALA A 20 -9.95 1.72 -5.95
C ALA A 20 -10.26 2.96 -6.80
N PHE A 21 -11.01 2.82 -7.89
CA PHE A 21 -11.28 3.91 -8.83
C PHE A 21 -12.78 4.07 -9.11
N ARG A 22 -13.28 5.31 -9.08
CA ARG A 22 -14.64 5.70 -9.43
C ARG A 22 -14.62 6.53 -10.71
N GLN A 23 -14.90 5.89 -11.84
CA GLN A 23 -14.85 6.52 -13.16
C GLN A 23 -15.77 7.74 -13.31
N HIS A 24 -16.99 7.69 -12.75
CA HIS A 24 -17.96 8.77 -12.86
C HIS A 24 -17.55 10.04 -12.11
N LEU A 25 -16.82 9.91 -10.99
CA LEU A 25 -16.30 11.05 -10.22
C LEU A 25 -14.86 11.42 -10.56
N LYS A 26 -14.19 10.59 -11.38
CA LYS A 26 -12.74 10.69 -11.62
C LYS A 26 -11.96 10.73 -10.30
N GLN A 27 -12.31 9.86 -9.36
CA GLN A 27 -11.67 9.77 -8.05
C GLN A 27 -11.00 8.42 -7.89
N SER A 28 -9.86 8.40 -7.21
CA SER A 28 -9.24 7.15 -6.78
C SER A 28 -8.88 7.18 -5.30
N SER A 29 -8.63 6.00 -4.77
CA SER A 29 -8.08 5.80 -3.45
C SER A 29 -7.02 4.72 -3.55
N SER A 30 -5.82 5.03 -3.09
CA SER A 30 -4.72 4.07 -2.97
C SER A 30 -4.78 3.40 -1.61
N GLY A 31 -4.61 2.09 -1.56
CA GLY A 31 -4.36 1.34 -0.33
C GLY A 31 -2.94 0.84 -0.34
N VAL A 32 -2.22 1.02 0.76
CA VAL A 32 -0.81 0.61 0.93
C VAL A 32 -0.66 -0.16 2.23
N VAL A 33 0.08 -1.26 2.20
CA VAL A 33 0.47 -2.05 3.39
C VAL A 33 1.94 -2.39 3.29
N ILE A 34 2.71 -2.03 4.32
CA ILE A 34 4.15 -2.25 4.41
C ILE A 34 4.41 -3.31 5.47
N ARG A 35 5.19 -4.34 5.11
CA ARG A 35 5.51 -5.46 6.00
C ARG A 35 7.01 -5.70 6.09
N ASN A 36 7.46 -6.10 7.27
CA ASN A 36 8.84 -6.55 7.46
C ASN A 36 9.06 -7.99 6.97
N ASN A 37 10.29 -8.48 7.11
CA ASN A 37 10.70 -9.85 6.79
C ASN A 37 10.04 -10.93 7.67
N MET A 38 9.27 -10.56 8.70
CA MET A 38 8.46 -11.47 9.51
C MET A 38 6.98 -11.42 9.11
N GLY A 39 6.62 -10.63 8.09
CA GLY A 39 5.24 -10.47 7.63
C GLY A 39 4.39 -9.57 8.53
N LEU A 40 4.98 -9.06 9.63
CA LEU A 40 4.35 -8.10 10.51
C LEU A 40 4.18 -6.77 9.79
N VAL A 41 3.02 -6.17 9.99
CA VAL A 41 2.71 -4.85 9.45
C VAL A 41 3.59 -3.84 10.17
N MET A 42 4.32 -3.05 9.40
CA MET A 42 5.05 -1.90 9.93
C MET A 42 4.19 -0.63 9.78
N GLY A 43 3.35 -0.57 8.75
CA GLY A 43 2.41 0.54 8.57
C GLY A 43 1.48 0.29 7.38
N SER A 44 0.39 1.05 7.34
CA SER A 44 -0.54 1.04 6.23
C SER A 44 -1.14 2.41 5.99
N GLY A 45 -1.74 2.61 4.83
CA GLY A 45 -2.26 3.91 4.46
C GLY A 45 -3.30 3.88 3.37
N VAL A 46 -4.16 4.88 3.44
CA VAL A 46 -5.12 5.26 2.43
C VAL A 46 -4.74 6.63 1.90
N VAL A 47 -4.62 6.78 0.59
CA VAL A 47 -4.39 8.08 -0.05
C VAL A 47 -5.50 8.36 -1.04
N PHE A 48 -6.28 9.42 -0.77
CA PHE A 48 -7.41 9.79 -1.60
C PHE A 48 -7.00 10.82 -2.67
N HIS A 49 -7.42 10.58 -3.91
CA HIS A 49 -7.11 11.44 -5.06
C HIS A 49 -8.36 11.86 -5.80
N ARG A 50 -8.37 13.11 -6.27
CA ARG A 50 -9.40 13.67 -7.16
C ARG A 50 -8.81 13.88 -8.54
N HIS A 51 -9.68 13.93 -9.55
CA HIS A 51 -9.33 14.21 -10.95
C HIS A 51 -8.37 13.19 -11.58
N VAL A 52 -8.52 11.91 -11.22
CA VAL A 52 -7.75 10.81 -11.78
C VAL A 52 -8.36 10.36 -13.10
N ALA A 53 -7.55 10.33 -14.16
CA ALA A 53 -8.01 10.14 -15.53
C ALA A 53 -8.72 8.78 -15.74
N ASP A 54 -8.11 7.70 -15.25
CA ASP A 54 -8.56 6.33 -15.44
C ASP A 54 -8.01 5.38 -14.36
N ALA A 55 -8.37 4.10 -14.46
CA ALA A 55 -7.93 3.06 -13.54
C ALA A 55 -6.42 2.79 -13.61
N PHE A 56 -5.79 2.96 -14.78
CA PHE A 56 -4.36 2.77 -14.93
C PHE A 56 -3.58 3.84 -14.16
N ALA A 57 -3.99 5.11 -14.27
CA ALA A 57 -3.45 6.20 -13.48
C ALA A 57 -3.69 5.98 -11.98
N ALA A 58 -4.82 5.39 -11.59
CA ALA A 58 -5.10 5.05 -10.20
C ALA A 58 -4.11 4.01 -9.64
N GLU A 59 -3.84 2.93 -10.38
CA GLU A 59 -2.85 1.91 -9.99
C GLU A 59 -1.43 2.49 -9.95
N ALA A 60 -1.07 3.34 -10.91
CA ALA A 60 0.22 4.03 -10.92
C ALA A 60 0.39 4.94 -9.70
N LEU A 61 -0.66 5.66 -9.29
CA LEU A 61 -0.67 6.46 -8.07
C LEU A 61 -0.53 5.57 -6.82
N ALA A 62 -1.20 4.43 -6.76
CA ALA A 62 -1.06 3.50 -5.64
C ALA A 62 0.38 2.97 -5.51
N CYS A 63 1.00 2.62 -6.64
CA CYS A 63 2.41 2.24 -6.70
C CYS A 63 3.33 3.37 -6.17
N LEU A 64 3.15 4.59 -6.68
CA LEU A 64 3.94 5.76 -6.26
C LEU A 64 3.80 6.05 -4.76
N ASN A 65 2.57 6.01 -4.24
CA ASN A 65 2.31 6.20 -2.81
C ASN A 65 3.00 5.10 -2.00
N GLY A 66 2.93 3.84 -2.43
CA GLY A 66 3.65 2.73 -1.78
C GLY A 66 5.15 2.98 -1.67
N ILE A 67 5.78 3.44 -2.75
CA ILE A 67 7.21 3.79 -2.77
C ILE A 67 7.49 4.96 -1.81
N HIS A 68 6.71 6.04 -1.90
CA HIS A 68 6.87 7.22 -1.05
C HIS A 68 6.77 6.86 0.43
N GLU A 69 5.75 6.11 0.83
CA GLU A 69 5.51 5.74 2.22
C GLU A 69 6.59 4.79 2.75
N SER A 70 7.08 3.86 1.93
CA SER A 70 8.17 2.96 2.32
C SER A 70 9.51 3.67 2.54
N GLY A 71 9.74 4.80 1.87
CA GLY A 71 10.99 5.57 1.95
C GLY A 71 10.96 6.75 2.92
N SER A 72 9.78 7.27 3.30
CA SER A 72 9.66 8.58 3.95
C SER A 72 9.82 8.58 5.47
N GLY A 73 10.06 7.43 6.11
CA GLY A 73 10.34 7.37 7.56
C GLY A 73 9.22 7.88 8.47
N ARG A 74 8.00 8.12 7.95
CA ARG A 74 6.91 8.79 8.70
C ARG A 74 6.25 7.91 9.78
N GLY A 75 6.54 6.60 9.81
CA GLY A 75 6.11 5.67 10.86
C GLY A 75 7.20 4.69 11.33
N PHE A 76 8.46 4.92 10.97
CA PHE A 76 9.54 3.92 11.08
C PHE A 76 10.76 4.45 11.81
N GLN A 77 10.54 5.12 12.96
CA GLN A 77 11.61 5.58 13.83
C GLN A 77 12.25 4.39 14.56
N ASN A 78 13.04 3.60 13.84
CA ASN A 78 14.13 2.80 14.37
C ASN A 78 15.02 2.42 13.17
N ASP A 79 16.27 2.89 13.20
CA ASP A 79 17.34 2.75 12.21
C ASP A 79 17.40 3.76 11.05
N ASN A 80 18.58 4.39 10.97
CA ASN A 80 19.13 5.21 9.89
C ASN A 80 19.07 4.55 8.50
N ARG A 81 17.88 4.30 7.95
CA ARG A 81 17.73 3.79 6.58
C ARG A 81 17.85 4.94 5.59
N LYS A 82 18.95 4.93 4.83
CA LYS A 82 19.06 5.64 3.55
C LYS A 82 17.94 5.15 2.62
N GLY A 83 17.52 5.99 1.67
CA GLY A 83 16.50 5.65 0.68
C GLY A 83 16.79 4.30 0.01
N ALA A 84 15.75 3.64 -0.51
CA ALA A 84 15.90 2.30 -1.08
C ALA A 84 16.95 2.28 -2.21
N ASP A 85 18.03 1.51 -2.02
CA ASP A 85 19.08 1.33 -3.04
C ASP A 85 18.58 0.53 -4.26
N SER A 86 17.51 -0.24 -4.09
CA SER A 86 16.84 -0.99 -5.17
C SER A 86 15.38 -1.32 -4.82
N SER A 87 14.56 -1.50 -5.86
CA SER A 87 13.16 -1.93 -5.76
C SER A 87 12.84 -2.95 -6.84
N SER A 88 12.10 -4.01 -6.50
CA SER A 88 11.61 -5.01 -7.45
C SER A 88 10.10 -5.09 -7.41
N PHE A 89 9.46 -5.20 -8.58
CA PHE A 89 8.01 -5.32 -8.70
C PHE A 89 7.62 -6.77 -8.98
N GLN A 90 6.58 -7.23 -8.29
CA GLN A 90 6.01 -8.56 -8.48
C GLN A 90 4.48 -8.42 -8.49
N HIS A 91 3.84 -9.13 -9.43
CA HIS A 91 2.39 -9.27 -9.40
C HIS A 91 1.99 -10.21 -8.26
N ALA A 92 0.95 -9.83 -7.51
CA ALA A 92 0.35 -10.67 -6.47
C ALA A 92 -1.12 -10.92 -6.82
N ASP A 93 -1.54 -12.18 -6.75
CA ASP A 93 -2.96 -12.53 -6.91
C ASP A 93 -3.79 -11.80 -5.83
N ARG A 94 -5.06 -11.48 -6.14
CA ARG A 94 -5.96 -10.73 -5.24
C ARG A 94 -6.00 -11.26 -3.81
N GLY A 95 -5.95 -12.58 -3.61
CA GLY A 95 -5.96 -13.17 -2.27
C GLY A 95 -4.79 -12.72 -1.39
N PHE A 96 -3.61 -12.48 -1.99
CA PHE A 96 -2.41 -12.02 -1.29
C PHE A 96 -2.29 -10.49 -1.21
N ASN A 97 -3.17 -9.76 -1.92
CA ASN A 97 -3.25 -8.31 -1.91
C ASN A 97 -4.55 -7.77 -1.27
N LEU A 98 -5.35 -8.65 -0.65
CA LEU A 98 -6.68 -8.32 -0.14
C LEU A 98 -6.67 -7.16 0.84
N VAL A 99 -5.67 -7.09 1.73
CA VAL A 99 -5.58 -6.01 2.71
C VAL A 99 -5.37 -4.65 2.02
N ALA A 100 -4.49 -4.58 1.02
CA ALA A 100 -4.29 -3.35 0.25
C ALA A 100 -5.56 -2.98 -0.54
N HIS A 101 -6.23 -3.96 -1.13
CA HIS A 101 -7.50 -3.78 -1.83
C HIS A 101 -8.61 -3.22 -0.93
N THR A 102 -8.82 -3.82 0.23
CA THR A 102 -9.84 -3.36 1.18
C THR A 102 -9.49 -1.98 1.72
N THR A 103 -8.21 -1.76 2.05
CA THR A 103 -7.69 -0.43 2.47
C THR A 103 -7.99 0.62 1.39
N ALA A 104 -7.69 0.33 0.11
CA ALA A 104 -7.99 1.23 -1.01
C ALA A 104 -9.50 1.55 -1.08
N SER A 105 -10.35 0.54 -0.94
CA SER A 105 -11.81 0.69 -0.98
C SER A 105 -12.36 1.56 0.15
N MET A 106 -11.70 1.59 1.32
CA MET A 106 -12.10 2.42 2.45
C MET A 106 -11.98 3.92 2.17
N GLY A 107 -11.05 4.37 1.33
CA GLY A 107 -10.81 5.80 1.13
C GLY A 107 -12.02 6.56 0.59
N PHE A 108 -12.94 5.89 -0.08
CA PHE A 108 -14.20 6.51 -0.48
C PHE A 108 -15.18 6.74 0.68
N LYS A 109 -15.12 5.92 1.74
CA LYS A 109 -15.90 6.12 2.97
C LYS A 109 -15.27 7.22 3.83
N LEU A 110 -13.94 7.23 3.92
CA LEU A 110 -13.20 8.22 4.71
C LEU A 110 -13.24 9.61 4.09
N GLY A 111 -13.17 9.70 2.75
CA GLY A 111 -13.15 10.96 2.01
C GLY A 111 -11.84 11.77 2.15
N ASN A 112 -10.86 11.24 2.89
CA ASN A 112 -9.54 11.82 3.13
C ASN A 112 -8.45 10.74 3.19
N SER A 113 -7.18 11.18 3.16
CA SER A 113 -6.02 10.29 3.36
C SER A 113 -5.80 10.03 4.85
N GLN A 114 -5.45 8.79 5.20
CA GLN A 114 -5.20 8.35 6.57
C GLN A 114 -4.08 7.31 6.61
N PHE A 115 -3.35 7.25 7.72
CA PHE A 115 -2.21 6.36 7.91
C PHE A 115 -2.25 5.73 9.29
N TRP A 116 -1.76 4.50 9.35
CA TRP A 116 -1.72 3.68 10.55
C TRP A 116 -0.30 3.16 10.77
N VAL A 117 0.16 3.22 12.02
CA VAL A 117 1.51 2.80 12.43
C VAL A 117 1.42 1.41 13.04
N GLU A 118 2.21 0.47 12.51
CA GLU A 118 2.27 -0.94 12.95
C GLU A 118 0.93 -1.71 12.89
N GLU A 119 -0.09 -1.13 12.28
CA GLU A 119 -1.44 -1.70 12.19
C GLU A 119 -2.06 -1.47 10.81
N VAL A 120 -3.20 -2.14 10.60
CA VAL A 120 -4.09 -1.93 9.45
C VAL A 120 -5.47 -1.53 9.98
N PRO A 121 -6.24 -0.72 9.25
CA PRO A 121 -7.59 -0.38 9.68
C PRO A 121 -8.42 -1.64 9.93
N SER A 122 -9.23 -1.64 10.98
CA SER A 122 -10.00 -2.82 11.41
C SER A 122 -10.88 -3.39 10.30
N ASP A 123 -11.45 -2.51 9.46
CA ASP A 123 -12.26 -2.87 8.28
C ASP A 123 -11.46 -3.59 7.17
N ALA A 124 -10.13 -3.55 7.20
CA ALA A 124 -9.25 -4.19 6.21
C ALA A 124 -8.81 -5.61 6.61
N ILE A 125 -9.16 -6.06 7.82
CA ILE A 125 -8.93 -7.42 8.31
C ILE A 125 -10.23 -8.22 8.07
N ALA A 126 -10.12 -9.33 7.33
CA ALA A 126 -11.23 -10.27 7.12
C ALA A 126 -11.33 -11.28 8.27
#